data_AF-A0AAW9QI59-F1
#
_entry.id   AF-A0AAW9QI59-F1
#
_cell.length_a   1.000
_cell.length_b   1.000
_cell.length_c   1.000
_cell.angle_alpha   90.00
_cell.angle_beta   90.00
_cell.angle_gamma   90.00
#
_symmetry.space_group_name_H-M   'P 1'
#
loop_
_entity.id
_entity.type
_entity.pdbx_description
1 polymer ?
#
loop_
_entity_poly.entity_id
_entity_poly.type
_entity_poly.pdbx_seq_one_letter_code
_entity_poly.pdbx_strand_id
1 'polypeptide(L)'
;MFIGTTSAAGVGITLTAANYVAFASLPWTPALMRQAEDRAYRLGQQRNVMVIVPLIERTIDMGVWHLLSTKQETEHDVIDTVRAALPGQLGGPALGDIRDVAGQFLPSR
;
A
#
# COMPACT_ATOMS: atom_id res chain seq x y z
N MET A 1 20.60 4.78 -6.56
CA MET A 1 19.59 4.43 -7.57
C MET A 1 19.61 2.92 -7.73
N PHE A 2 18.47 2.25 -7.63
CA PHE A 2 18.33 0.79 -7.80
C PHE A 2 17.40 0.53 -8.99
N ILE A 3 17.76 -0.40 -9.86
CA ILE A 3 16.96 -0.83 -11.01
C ILE A 3 16.82 -2.35 -10.93
N GLY A 4 15.59 -2.84 -11.07
CA GLY A 4 15.30 -4.26 -11.06
C GLY A 4 13.91 -4.51 -11.66
N THR A 5 13.58 -5.77 -11.90
CA THR A 5 12.24 -6.15 -12.32
C THR A 5 11.24 -6.00 -11.17
N THR A 6 9.96 -5.76 -11.48
CA THR A 6 8.89 -5.65 -10.47
C THR A 6 8.86 -6.88 -9.54
N SER A 7 9.09 -8.08 -10.09
CA SER A 7 9.17 -9.32 -9.31
C SER A 7 10.36 -9.35 -8.35
N ALA A 8 11.54 -8.89 -8.79
CA ALA A 8 12.73 -8.84 -7.93
C ALA A 8 12.61 -7.76 -6.85
N ALA A 9 12.00 -6.62 -7.16
CA ALA A 9 11.73 -5.55 -6.20
C ALA A 9 10.62 -5.93 -5.19
N GLY A 10 9.71 -6.85 -5.54
CA GLY A 10 8.63 -7.31 -4.68
C GLY A 10 9.06 -8.28 -3.55
N VAL A 11 10.21 -8.96 -3.69
CA VAL A 11 10.68 -9.99 -2.75
C VAL A 11 11.91 -9.56 -1.95
N GLY A 12 11.72 -9.24 -0.67
CA GLY A 12 12.79 -9.30 0.35
C GLY A 12 13.81 -8.16 0.43
N ILE A 13 13.75 -7.12 -0.42
CA ILE A 13 14.69 -5.97 -0.35
C ILE A 13 14.05 -4.82 0.43
N THR A 14 14.74 -4.28 1.44
CA THR A 14 14.32 -3.09 2.20
C THR A 14 14.93 -1.84 1.57
N LEU A 15 14.11 -1.03 0.90
CA LEU A 15 14.53 0.21 0.21
C LEU A 15 14.14 1.47 0.99
N THR A 16 14.24 1.48 2.32
CA THR A 16 13.84 2.62 3.17
C THR A 16 14.66 3.90 2.92
N ALA A 17 15.85 3.80 2.32
CA ALA A 17 16.63 4.96 1.90
C ALA A 17 16.10 5.62 0.61
N ALA A 18 15.25 4.95 -0.16
CA ALA A 18 14.66 5.47 -1.39
C ALA A 18 13.29 6.12 -1.11
N ASN A 19 13.09 7.33 -1.61
CA ASN A 19 11.83 8.08 -1.49
C ASN A 19 11.13 8.30 -2.85
N TYR A 20 11.72 7.82 -3.94
CA TYR A 20 11.13 7.84 -5.27
C TYR A 20 11.07 6.42 -5.82
N VAL A 21 9.89 6.00 -6.27
CA VAL A 21 9.65 4.71 -6.94
C VAL A 21 9.10 5.01 -8.32
N ALA A 22 9.74 4.52 -9.36
CA ALA A 22 9.26 4.69 -10.72
C ALA A 22 9.02 3.32 -11.36
N PHE A 23 7.83 3.10 -11.91
CA PHE A 23 7.52 1.90 -12.67
C PHE A 23 7.77 2.17 -14.15
N ALA A 24 8.73 1.46 -14.76
CA ALA A 24 9.00 1.59 -16.20
C ALA A 24 7.88 0.98 -17.07
N SER A 25 7.10 0.07 -16.51
CA SER A 25 5.95 -0.59 -17.15
C SER A 25 4.89 -0.92 -16.10
N LEU A 26 3.61 -0.76 -16.44
CA LEU A 26 2.52 -1.09 -15.52
C LEU A 26 2.39 -2.61 -15.33
N PRO A 27 2.34 -3.11 -14.08
CA PRO A 27 2.00 -4.50 -13.82
C PRO A 27 0.51 -4.75 -14.10
N TRP A 28 0.17 -5.94 -14.61
CA TRP A 28 -1.23 -6.33 -14.92
C TRP A 28 -2.09 -6.64 -13.68
N THR A 29 -1.46 -6.70 -12.51
CA THR A 29 -2.07 -7.07 -11.23
C THR A 29 -1.87 -5.95 -10.22
N PRO A 30 -2.94 -5.32 -9.70
CA PRO A 30 -2.85 -4.21 -8.75
C PRO A 30 -2.09 -4.55 -7.47
N ALA A 31 -2.26 -5.78 -6.95
CA ALA A 31 -1.61 -6.22 -5.72
C ALA A 31 -0.07 -6.21 -5.81
N LEU A 32 0.50 -6.49 -6.99
CA LEU A 32 1.95 -6.45 -7.19
C LEU A 32 2.49 -5.02 -7.14
N MET A 33 1.72 -4.05 -7.63
CA MET A 33 2.05 -2.63 -7.56
C MET A 33 2.05 -2.17 -6.10
N ARG A 34 0.95 -2.41 -5.36
CA ARG A 34 0.84 -2.09 -3.93
C ARG A 34 1.98 -2.72 -3.12
N GLN A 35 2.29 -3.99 -3.38
CA GLN A 35 3.38 -4.68 -2.68
C GLN A 35 4.76 -4.05 -2.94
N ALA A 36 5.01 -3.59 -4.18
CA ALA A 36 6.26 -2.90 -4.51
C ALA A 36 6.34 -1.51 -3.87
N GLU A 37 5.22 -0.78 -3.78
CA GLU A 37 5.12 0.50 -3.08
C GLU A 37 5.35 0.36 -1.57
N ASP A 38 4.76 -0.66 -0.94
CA ASP A 38 4.94 -1.00 0.48
C ASP A 38 6.41 -1.28 0.85
N ARG A 39 7.29 -1.57 -0.13
CA ARG A 39 8.73 -1.69 0.14
C ARG A 39 9.42 -0.37 0.38
N ALA A 40 8.95 0.71 -0.25
CA ALA A 40 9.42 2.07 -0.01
C ALA A 40 8.63 2.74 1.13
N TYR A 41 7.33 2.45 1.22
CA TYR A 41 6.43 2.90 2.28
C TYR A 41 6.40 1.89 3.45
N ARG A 42 7.46 1.88 4.26
CA ARG A 42 7.60 0.95 5.40
C ARG A 42 7.90 1.71 6.70
N LEU A 43 7.55 1.09 7.85
CA LEU A 43 7.87 1.60 9.19
C LEU A 43 9.36 1.96 9.29
N GLY A 44 9.65 3.23 9.58
CA GLY A 44 11.01 3.79 9.61
C GLY A 44 11.32 4.75 8.44
N GLN A 45 10.45 4.84 7.43
CA GLN A 45 10.52 5.87 6.41
C GLN A 45 10.11 7.24 7.00
N GLN A 46 11.00 8.24 6.89
CA GLN A 46 10.75 9.60 7.40
C GLN A 46 10.47 10.62 6.29
N ARG A 47 10.63 10.21 5.03
CA ARG A 47 10.48 11.07 3.85
C ARG A 47 9.25 10.65 3.05
N ASN A 48 8.57 11.63 2.44
CA ASN A 48 7.43 11.32 1.60
C ASN A 48 7.86 10.46 0.40
N VAL A 49 7.16 9.35 0.18
CA VAL A 49 7.44 8.41 -0.92
C VAL A 49 6.60 8.83 -2.11
N MET A 50 7.24 9.16 -3.23
CA MET A 50 6.58 9.51 -4.47
C MET A 50 6.66 8.35 -5.45
N VAL A 51 5.50 7.82 -5.84
CA VAL A 51 5.37 6.80 -6.86
C VAL A 51 5.07 7.47 -8.19
N ILE A 52 5.89 7.19 -9.20
CA ILE A 52 5.78 7.74 -10.54
C ILE A 52 5.42 6.60 -11.49
N VAL A 53 4.26 6.73 -12.13
CA VAL A 53 3.82 5.84 -13.20
C VAL A 53 3.71 6.68 -14.47
N PRO A 54 4.58 6.48 -15.47
CA PRO A 54 4.44 7.15 -16.75
C PRO A 54 3.21 6.61 -17.48
N LEU A 55 2.27 7.49 -17.80
CA LEU A 55 1.10 7.19 -18.62
C LEU A 55 1.22 7.99 -19.92
N ILE A 56 1.18 7.31 -21.05
CA ILE A 56 1.25 7.96 -22.37
C ILE A 56 -0.14 7.96 -22.98
N GLU A 57 -0.65 9.14 -23.33
CA GLU A 57 -1.96 9.29 -23.95
C GLU A 57 -2.03 8.54 -25.29
N ARG A 58 -3.21 7.97 -25.58
CA ARG A 58 -3.51 7.19 -26.80
C ARG A 58 -2.62 5.95 -26.98
N THR A 59 -2.09 5.40 -25.91
CA THR A 59 -1.37 4.11 -25.92
C THR A 59 -2.12 3.05 -25.13
N ILE A 60 -1.61 1.81 -25.18
CA ILE A 60 -2.12 0.68 -24.39
C ILE A 60 -2.06 0.96 -22.89
N ASP A 61 -1.14 1.83 -22.43
CA ASP A 61 -0.98 2.16 -21.01
C ASP A 61 -2.26 2.74 -20.40
N MET A 62 -3.01 3.53 -21.16
CA MET A 62 -4.32 4.07 -20.73
C MET A 62 -5.37 2.97 -20.55
N GLY A 63 -5.37 1.98 -21.45
CA GLY A 63 -6.25 0.82 -21.35
C GLY A 63 -5.90 -0.06 -20.15
N VAL A 64 -4.61 -0.31 -19.93
CA VAL A 64 -4.12 -1.05 -18.77
C VAL A 64 -4.43 -0.32 -17.48
N TRP A 65 -4.26 1.00 -17.44
CA TRP A 65 -4.62 1.83 -16.29
C TRP A 65 -6.10 1.68 -15.94
N HIS A 66 -6.99 1.79 -16.93
CA HIS A 66 -8.43 1.62 -16.72
C HIS A 66 -8.77 0.20 -16.21
N LEU A 67 -8.17 -0.83 -16.81
CA LEU A 67 -8.34 -2.22 -16.35
C LEU A 67 -7.89 -2.43 -14.90
N LEU A 68 -6.78 -1.81 -14.51
CA LEU A 68 -6.29 -1.87 -13.14
C LEU A 68 -7.24 -1.16 -12.17
N SER A 69 -7.78 0.00 -12.54
CA SER A 69 -8.79 0.71 -11.74
C SER A 69 -10.03 -0.14 -11.53
N THR A 70 -10.58 -0.75 -12.59
CA THR A 70 -11.75 -1.63 -12.47
C THR A 70 -11.48 -2.84 -11.58
N LYS A 71 -10.28 -3.45 -11.68
CA LYS A 71 -9.88 -4.54 -10.78
C LYS A 71 -9.79 -4.08 -9.32
N GLN A 72 -9.26 -2.88 -9.07
CA GLN A 72 -9.18 -2.32 -7.71
C GLN A 72 -10.56 -2.02 -7.14
N GLU A 73 -11.48 -1.48 -7.92
CA GLU A 73 -12.87 -1.25 -7.49
C GLU A 73 -13.53 -2.57 -7.10
N THR A 74 -13.40 -3.60 -7.94
CA THR A 74 -13.98 -4.93 -7.64
C THR A 74 -13.35 -5.54 -6.37
N GLU A 75 -12.04 -5.40 -6.19
CA GLU A 75 -11.36 -5.81 -4.94
C GLU A 75 -11.94 -5.06 -3.72
N HIS A 76 -12.16 -3.76 -3.83
CA HIS A 76 -12.69 -2.93 -2.75
C HIS A 76 -14.13 -3.29 -2.40
N ASP A 77 -14.99 -3.44 -3.40
CA ASP A 77 -16.41 -3.78 -3.25
C ASP A 77 -16.61 -5.12 -2.53
N VAL A 78 -15.79 -6.12 -2.87
CA VAL A 78 -15.83 -7.44 -2.21
C VAL A 78 -15.42 -7.31 -0.73
N ILE A 79 -14.36 -6.56 -0.44
CA ILE A 79 -13.91 -6.35 0.94
C ILE A 79 -14.94 -5.60 1.76
N ASP A 80 -15.55 -4.57 1.21
CA ASP A 80 -16.58 -3.78 1.89
C ASP A 80 -17.86 -4.58 2.11
N THR A 81 -18.25 -5.40 1.14
CA THR A 81 -19.38 -6.32 1.29
C THR A 81 -19.12 -7.34 2.42
N VAL A 82 -17.92 -7.93 2.47
CA VAL A 82 -17.53 -8.86 3.55
C VAL A 82 -17.48 -8.14 4.90
N ARG A 83 -16.99 -6.90 4.94
CA ARG A 83 -16.93 -6.07 6.16
C ARG A 83 -18.33 -5.73 6.68
N ALA A 84 -19.26 -5.41 5.80
CA ALA A 84 -20.65 -5.13 6.12
C ALA A 84 -21.40 -6.39 6.58
N ALA A 85 -21.06 -7.56 6.03
CA ALA A 85 -21.64 -8.85 6.43
C ALA A 85 -21.12 -9.39 7.77
N LEU A 86 -19.93 -8.95 8.21
CA LEU A 86 -19.30 -9.36 9.48
C LEU A 86 -19.05 -8.17 10.44
N PRO A 87 -20.10 -7.44 10.86
CA PRO A 87 -19.95 -6.36 11.82
C PRO A 87 -19.54 -6.95 13.18
N GLY A 88 -18.28 -6.79 13.55
CA GLY A 88 -17.75 -7.17 14.87
C GLY A 88 -16.64 -8.23 14.90
N GLN A 89 -16.26 -8.83 13.76
CA GLN A 89 -15.12 -9.79 13.72
C GLN A 89 -13.85 -9.27 13.05
N LEU A 90 -13.92 -8.16 12.31
CA LEU A 90 -12.76 -7.45 11.75
C LEU A 90 -12.49 -6.10 12.41
N GLY A 91 -13.29 -5.75 13.42
CA GLY A 91 -12.85 -4.83 14.45
C GLY A 91 -11.85 -5.58 15.31
N GLY A 92 -10.56 -5.52 14.97
CA GLY A 92 -9.55 -5.57 16.03
C GLY A 92 -10.02 -4.59 17.11
N PRO A 93 -9.86 -4.94 18.41
CA PRO A 93 -10.49 -4.19 19.50
C PRO A 93 -10.32 -2.72 19.20
N ALA A 94 -11.45 -1.98 19.20
CA ALA A 94 -11.37 -0.53 19.22
C ALA A 94 -10.29 -0.24 20.24
N LEU A 95 -9.17 0.28 19.75
CA LEU A 95 -8.07 0.75 20.55
C LEU A 95 -8.73 1.88 21.34
N GLY A 96 -9.38 1.50 22.46
CA GLY A 96 -9.61 2.39 23.57
C GLY A 96 -8.28 3.07 23.74
N ASP A 97 -8.34 4.37 23.54
CA ASP A 97 -7.23 5.29 23.48
C ASP A 97 -5.97 4.68 24.11
N ILE A 98 -4.92 4.42 23.32
CA ILE A 98 -3.62 4.00 23.88
C ILE A 98 -3.14 5.04 24.93
N ARG A 99 -3.72 6.25 24.92
CA ARG A 99 -3.58 7.28 25.95
C ARG A 99 -4.13 6.86 27.33
N ASP A 100 -5.18 6.05 27.39
CA ASP A 100 -5.76 5.55 28.65
C ASP A 100 -4.90 4.47 29.30
N VAL A 101 -4.30 3.57 28.52
CA VAL A 101 -3.41 2.52 29.04
C VAL A 101 -2.04 3.11 29.44
N ALA A 102 -1.56 4.13 28.72
CA ALA A 102 -0.31 4.81 29.06
C ALA A 102 -0.38 5.60 30.39
N GLY A 103 -1.56 6.04 30.81
CA GLY A 103 -1.78 6.70 32.10
C GLY A 103 -1.71 5.76 33.31
N GLN A 104 -1.85 4.44 33.10
CA GLN A 104 -1.87 3.45 34.19
C GLN A 104 -0.50 2.86 34.52
N PHE A 105 0.54 3.20 33.74
CA PHE A 105 1.91 2.66 33.90
C PHE A 105 2.96 3.71 34.28
N LEU A 106 2.58 4.97 34.51
CA LEU A 106 3.47 5.99 35.07
C LEU A 106 3.20 6.15 36.58
N PRO A 107 4.14 5.75 37.47
CA PRO A 107 3.99 5.99 38.90
C PRO A 107 4.11 7.47 39.23
N SER A 108 3.22 7.94 40.11
CA SER A 108 3.21 9.29 40.66
C SER A 108 4.48 9.57 41.49
N ARG A 109 5.22 10.59 41.07
CA ARG A 109 6.08 11.41 41.92
C ARG A 109 5.97 12.86 41.49
#